data_AF-A0A4Y2T5S1-F1
#
_entry.id   AF-A0A4Y2T5S1-F1
#
_cell.length_a   1.000
_cell.length_b   1.000
_cell.length_c   1.000
_cell.angle_alpha   90.00
_cell.angle_beta   90.00
_cell.angle_gamma   90.00
#
_symmetry.space_group_name_H-M   'P 1'
#
loop_
_entity.id
_entity.type
_entity.pdbx_description
1 polymer ?
#
loop_
_entity_poly.entity_id
_entity_poly.type
_entity_poly.pdbx_seq_one_letter_code
_entity_poly.pdbx_strand_id
1 'polypeptide(L)'
;YFLVLSDPHQRAIYDTLGVQGLQTEGWQIVQRTKTPQEIREEYELLLKEKEERRIQQRTNPKGTITIGVNATDLFETYDFDTGFPVIEISAMSISQSVEAPLDASDSLTLNGSIATQNGTGGGNINCSWKKVVSAKSWLEGGIGAGNGLVLNLKGFRTLSKYSFGTLQTSFHFMESTVSPGLELMLARQLARNTAGYLTVKGGSSSSVNTMIVHDTEKGHFVAGLQFGIQRSFFTISYTRKLEDEGRLKGSIKFGLFGAIVEYGCQKKVSKNSTVGAAMILGVPSGVTLKLKITRANQTFLFPIMLSEELIPSAVFYGTAAPILGWFILKVLYIDPYHERQKRRETEKLKEANAQRIAERRKEALIAVIILS
;
A
#
# COMPACT_ATOMS: atom_id res chain seq x y z
N TYR A 1 18.18 8.39 -39.49
CA TYR A 1 19.46 7.64 -39.41
C TYR A 1 20.65 8.53 -39.04
N PHE A 2 20.83 9.71 -39.64
CA PHE A 2 22.01 10.56 -39.38
C PHE A 2 22.11 11.09 -37.92
N LEU A 3 20.98 11.35 -37.26
CA LEU A 3 20.94 11.88 -35.88
C LEU A 3 21.44 10.91 -34.81
N VAL A 4 21.31 9.59 -35.01
CA VAL A 4 21.72 8.56 -34.04
C VAL A 4 23.23 8.34 -34.04
N LEU A 5 23.89 8.56 -35.18
CA LEU A 5 25.33 8.42 -35.35
C LEU A 5 26.12 9.68 -34.94
N SER A 6 25.42 10.79 -34.74
CA SER A 6 26.02 12.09 -34.36
C SER A 6 26.40 12.14 -32.88
N ASP A 7 25.65 11.42 -32.04
CA ASP A 7 25.89 11.34 -30.60
C ASP A 7 26.73 10.07 -30.29
N PRO A 8 27.97 10.21 -29.79
CA PRO A 8 28.85 9.07 -29.47
C PRO A 8 28.18 8.06 -28.53
N HIS A 9 27.26 8.52 -27.68
CA HIS A 9 26.52 7.69 -26.73
C HIS A 9 25.43 6.84 -27.42
N GLN A 10 24.64 7.44 -28.30
CA GLN A 10 23.60 6.72 -29.05
C GLN A 10 24.21 5.75 -30.06
N ARG A 11 25.37 6.09 -30.64
CA ARG A 11 26.14 5.20 -31.51
C ARG A 11 26.66 3.97 -30.77
N ALA A 12 27.21 4.13 -29.55
CA ALA A 12 27.68 2.99 -28.75
C ALA A 12 26.55 2.03 -28.34
N ILE A 13 25.35 2.55 -28.04
CA ILE A 13 24.15 1.75 -27.75
C ILE A 13 23.69 0.99 -29.01
N TYR A 14 23.69 1.66 -30.17
CA TYR A 14 23.34 1.04 -31.44
C TYR A 14 24.33 -0.06 -31.86
N ASP A 15 25.64 0.20 -31.73
CA ASP A 15 26.69 -0.74 -32.12
C ASP A 15 26.71 -2.00 -31.23
N THR A 16 26.17 -1.93 -30.00
CA THR A 16 26.15 -3.04 -29.04
C THR A 16 24.85 -3.83 -29.01
N LEU A 17 23.70 -3.18 -29.21
CA LEU A 17 22.36 -3.75 -29.01
C LEU A 17 21.41 -3.57 -30.23
N GLY A 18 21.87 -2.89 -31.28
CA GLY A 18 21.09 -2.61 -32.49
C GLY A 18 19.93 -1.63 -32.25
N VAL A 19 18.97 -1.62 -33.18
CA VAL A 19 17.82 -0.69 -33.20
C VAL A 19 16.95 -0.81 -31.93
N GLN A 20 16.88 -2.01 -31.32
CA GLN A 20 16.03 -2.28 -30.15
C GLN A 20 16.54 -1.59 -28.87
N GLY A 21 17.84 -1.33 -28.75
CA GLY A 21 18.43 -0.62 -27.60
C GLY A 21 18.03 0.86 -27.53
N LEU A 22 17.80 1.49 -28.69
CA LEU A 22 17.42 2.90 -28.79
C LEU A 22 15.95 3.18 -28.42
N GLN A 23 15.07 2.19 -28.55
CA GLN A 23 13.63 2.33 -28.28
C GLN A 23 13.25 2.11 -26.82
N THR A 24 14.20 1.70 -25.97
CA THR A 24 13.93 1.42 -24.56
C THR A 24 13.98 2.71 -23.74
N GLU A 25 12.82 3.31 -23.44
CA GLU A 25 12.74 4.48 -22.56
C GLU A 25 13.18 4.13 -21.11
N GLY A 26 14.14 4.90 -20.57
CA GLY A 26 14.70 4.71 -19.21
C GLY A 26 16.14 5.22 -19.02
N TRP A 27 16.85 5.49 -20.11
CA TRP A 27 18.23 5.99 -20.10
C TRP A 27 18.29 7.51 -19.88
N GLN A 28 18.09 8.00 -18.65
CA GLN A 28 18.24 9.44 -18.40
C GLN A 28 19.11 9.86 -17.22
N ILE A 29 19.73 8.95 -16.46
CA ILE A 29 20.61 9.38 -15.37
C ILE A 29 21.83 8.46 -15.30
N VAL A 30 22.97 8.93 -15.83
CA VAL A 30 24.33 8.91 -15.23
C VAL A 30 25.36 9.34 -16.29
N GLN A 31 26.02 10.48 -16.09
CA GLN A 31 27.05 11.09 -16.96
C GLN A 31 28.43 10.37 -16.90
N ARG A 32 28.50 9.04 -16.90
CA ARG A 32 29.77 8.30 -17.03
C ARG A 32 29.73 7.38 -18.24
N THR A 33 30.76 7.46 -19.09
CA THR A 33 31.05 6.53 -20.19
C THR A 33 31.28 5.12 -19.64
N LYS A 34 30.20 4.35 -19.47
CA LYS A 34 30.25 2.93 -19.10
C LYS A 34 30.78 2.09 -20.28
N THR A 35 31.39 0.95 -19.97
CA THR A 35 31.94 0.04 -20.98
C THR A 35 30.83 -0.77 -21.68
N PRO A 36 31.03 -1.25 -22.93
CA PRO A 36 30.05 -2.05 -23.66
C PRO A 36 29.51 -3.29 -22.94
N GLN A 37 30.33 -3.89 -22.06
CA GLN A 37 29.95 -5.05 -21.25
C GLN A 37 29.05 -4.68 -20.06
N GLU A 38 29.31 -3.54 -19.40
CA GLU A 38 28.44 -3.02 -18.33
C GLU A 38 27.04 -2.69 -18.87
N ILE A 39 26.96 -2.22 -20.12
CA ILE A 39 25.70 -1.95 -20.81
C ILE A 39 24.91 -3.24 -21.05
N ARG A 40 25.58 -4.35 -21.41
CA ARG A 40 24.94 -5.65 -21.62
C ARG A 40 24.43 -6.27 -20.32
N GLU A 41 25.22 -6.22 -19.25
CA GLU A 41 24.83 -6.74 -17.93
C GLU A 41 23.66 -5.94 -17.32
N GLU A 42 23.69 -4.61 -17.42
CA GLU A 42 22.55 -3.77 -17.00
C GLU A 42 21.30 -4.04 -17.85
N TYR A 43 21.46 -4.28 -19.15
CA TYR A 43 20.35 -4.63 -20.03
C TYR A 43 19.72 -5.98 -19.66
N GLU A 44 20.53 -7.01 -19.37
CA GLU A 44 20.02 -8.31 -18.92
C GLU A 44 19.32 -8.23 -17.56
N LEU A 45 19.86 -7.44 -16.62
CA LEU A 45 19.21 -7.18 -15.34
C LEU A 45 17.89 -6.44 -15.51
N LEU A 46 17.85 -5.41 -16.36
CA LEU A 46 16.63 -4.66 -16.68
C LEU A 46 15.59 -5.52 -17.41
N LEU A 47 16.02 -6.43 -18.29
CA LEU A 47 15.14 -7.39 -18.96
C LEU A 47 14.54 -8.38 -17.98
N LYS A 48 15.36 -8.96 -17.09
CA LYS A 48 14.86 -9.85 -16.01
C LYS A 48 13.90 -9.10 -15.08
N GLU A 49 14.23 -7.87 -14.68
CA GLU A 49 13.31 -7.05 -13.88
C GLU A 49 12.02 -6.73 -14.64
N LYS A 50 12.08 -6.43 -15.94
CA LYS A 50 10.88 -6.20 -16.77
C LYS A 50 10.06 -7.47 -16.93
N GLU A 51 10.68 -8.63 -17.08
CA GLU A 51 10.02 -9.92 -17.23
C GLU A 51 9.36 -10.36 -15.92
N GLU A 52 10.06 -10.21 -14.79
CA GLU A 52 9.48 -10.39 -13.45
C GLU A 52 8.33 -9.40 -13.20
N ARG A 53 8.49 -8.12 -13.55
CA ARG A 53 7.40 -7.13 -13.50
C ARG A 53 6.25 -7.52 -14.42
N ARG A 54 6.51 -8.06 -15.60
CA ARG A 54 5.47 -8.49 -16.56
C ARG A 54 4.68 -9.67 -16.01
N ILE A 55 5.34 -10.63 -15.37
CA ILE A 55 4.68 -11.76 -14.68
C ILE A 55 3.87 -11.24 -13.48
N GLN A 56 4.42 -10.33 -12.67
CA GLN A 56 3.71 -9.69 -11.56
C GLN A 56 2.60 -8.72 -11.99
N GLN A 57 2.63 -8.19 -13.21
CA GLN A 57 1.59 -7.34 -13.79
C GLN A 57 0.39 -8.15 -14.31
N ARG A 58 0.60 -9.42 -14.70
CA ARG A 58 -0.49 -10.30 -15.16
C ARG A 58 -1.44 -10.69 -14.03
N THR A 59 -0.93 -10.77 -12.81
CA THR A 59 -1.73 -10.95 -11.62
C THR A 59 -1.09 -10.15 -10.50
N ASN A 60 -1.80 -9.13 -10.03
CA ASN A 60 -1.33 -8.26 -8.94
C ASN A 60 -2.06 -8.65 -7.64
N PRO A 61 -1.67 -9.76 -6.97
CA PRO A 61 -2.34 -10.18 -5.75
C PRO A 61 -2.07 -9.15 -4.65
N LYS A 62 -3.14 -8.62 -4.07
CA LYS A 62 -3.11 -7.75 -2.89
C LYS A 62 -3.74 -8.49 -1.73
N GLY A 63 -3.07 -8.49 -0.59
CA GLY A 63 -3.51 -9.19 0.60
C GLY A 63 -3.52 -8.27 1.81
N THR A 64 -4.52 -8.38 2.66
CA THR A 64 -4.52 -7.79 4.01
C THR A 64 -4.86 -8.88 5.01
N ILE A 65 -4.00 -9.05 6.01
CA ILE A 65 -4.20 -9.96 7.13
C ILE A 65 -4.28 -9.10 8.39
N THR A 66 -5.38 -9.23 9.13
CA THR A 66 -5.60 -8.55 10.40
C THR A 66 -5.75 -9.59 11.50
N ILE A 67 -5.00 -9.45 12.58
CA ILE A 67 -5.09 -10.32 13.76
C ILE A 67 -5.33 -9.43 14.96
N GLY A 68 -6.57 -9.37 15.42
CA GLY A 68 -7.02 -8.69 16.63
C GLY A 68 -6.52 -9.43 17.87
N VAL A 69 -5.83 -8.70 18.74
CA VAL A 69 -5.30 -9.22 20.00
C VAL A 69 -5.99 -8.49 21.14
N ASN A 70 -6.52 -9.23 22.10
CA ASN A 70 -7.03 -8.69 23.35
C ASN A 70 -5.95 -8.82 24.43
N ALA A 71 -5.56 -7.69 25.01
CA ALA A 71 -4.57 -7.60 26.07
C ALA A 71 -5.06 -6.66 27.20
N THR A 72 -6.39 -6.51 27.35
CA THR A 72 -7.01 -5.71 28.42
C THR A 72 -6.61 -6.16 29.81
N ASP A 73 -6.45 -7.46 30.00
CA ASP A 73 -6.03 -8.11 31.25
C ASP A 73 -4.66 -7.65 31.76
N LEU A 74 -3.83 -7.03 30.90
CA LEU A 74 -2.56 -6.41 31.33
C LEU A 74 -2.75 -5.11 32.12
N PHE A 75 -3.88 -4.42 31.94
CA PHE A 75 -4.12 -3.08 32.48
C PHE A 75 -5.38 -2.99 33.35
N GLU A 76 -6.32 -3.90 33.15
CA GLU A 76 -7.56 -4.03 33.91
C GLU A 76 -7.46 -5.29 34.76
N THR A 77 -7.16 -5.12 36.05
CA THR A 77 -7.18 -6.24 37.00
C THR A 77 -8.63 -6.45 37.44
N TYR A 78 -9.24 -7.55 37.00
CA TYR A 78 -10.52 -7.96 37.56
C TYR A 78 -10.30 -8.45 38.99
N ASP A 79 -11.12 -7.99 39.95
CA ASP A 79 -10.98 -8.23 41.40
C ASP A 79 -10.90 -9.72 41.83
N PHE A 80 -11.10 -10.66 40.89
CA PHE A 80 -11.13 -12.10 41.12
C PHE A 80 -9.98 -12.89 40.49
N ASP A 81 -9.09 -12.27 39.71
CA ASP A 81 -7.99 -12.98 39.04
C ASP A 81 -6.63 -12.72 39.70
N THR A 82 -6.20 -13.67 40.53
CA THR A 82 -4.82 -13.74 41.06
C THR A 82 -3.86 -14.45 40.08
N GLY A 83 -4.22 -14.51 38.80
CA GLY A 83 -3.50 -15.23 37.75
C GLY A 83 -2.49 -14.36 36.98
N PHE A 84 -1.69 -15.00 36.12
CA PHE A 84 -0.91 -14.28 35.11
C PHE A 84 -1.84 -13.78 33.99
N PRO A 85 -1.66 -12.55 33.50
CA PRO A 85 -2.54 -11.97 32.49
C PRO A 85 -2.50 -12.77 31.19
N VAL A 86 -3.67 -13.05 30.62
CA VAL A 86 -3.80 -13.86 29.41
C VAL A 86 -4.02 -12.96 28.19
N ILE A 87 -3.18 -13.14 27.16
CA ILE A 87 -3.34 -12.45 25.88
C ILE A 87 -4.10 -13.37 24.93
N GLU A 88 -5.26 -12.92 24.46
CA GLU A 88 -6.14 -13.71 23.60
C GLU A 88 -6.23 -13.14 22.18
N ILE A 89 -6.54 -14.00 21.21
CA ILE A 89 -6.81 -13.58 19.83
C ILE A 89 -8.32 -13.36 19.71
N SER A 90 -8.75 -12.10 19.61
CA SER A 90 -10.18 -11.73 19.56
C SER A 90 -10.79 -11.88 18.17
N ALA A 91 -10.00 -11.60 17.13
CA ALA A 91 -10.47 -11.67 15.75
C ALA A 91 -9.34 -11.96 14.77
N MET A 92 -9.65 -12.65 13.67
CA MET A 92 -8.75 -12.80 12.55
C MET A 92 -9.51 -12.46 11.27
N SER A 93 -8.94 -11.63 10.41
CA SER A 93 -9.50 -11.37 9.08
C SER A 93 -8.45 -11.40 8.00
N ILE A 94 -8.78 -12.05 6.89
CA ILE A 94 -7.94 -12.18 5.72
C ILE A 94 -8.77 -11.64 4.56
N SER A 95 -8.23 -10.66 3.83
CA SER A 95 -8.82 -10.11 2.61
C SER A 95 -7.81 -10.19 1.48
N GLN A 96 -8.13 -10.95 0.43
CA GLN A 96 -7.28 -11.16 -0.73
C GLN A 96 -7.99 -10.71 -1.99
N SER A 97 -7.25 -10.05 -2.87
CA SER A 97 -7.73 -9.51 -4.14
C SER A 97 -6.73 -9.86 -5.22
N VAL A 98 -7.21 -10.37 -6.35
CA VAL A 98 -6.40 -10.68 -7.52
C VAL A 98 -7.06 -10.01 -8.73
N GLU A 99 -6.34 -9.06 -9.34
CA GLU A 99 -6.75 -8.43 -10.59
C GLU A 99 -5.99 -9.09 -11.75
N ALA A 100 -6.74 -9.57 -12.74
CA ALA A 100 -6.27 -10.18 -13.97
C ALA A 100 -6.77 -9.36 -15.17
N PRO A 101 -5.89 -8.64 -15.89
CA PRO A 101 -6.27 -7.98 -17.14
C PRO A 101 -6.51 -9.04 -18.21
N LEU A 102 -7.71 -9.08 -18.77
CA LEU A 102 -8.09 -10.00 -19.85
C LEU A 102 -7.72 -9.41 -21.22
N ASP A 103 -7.96 -8.12 -21.39
CA ASP A 103 -7.65 -7.35 -22.60
C ASP A 103 -7.18 -5.93 -22.22
N ALA A 104 -6.79 -5.11 -23.20
CA ALA A 104 -6.41 -3.71 -22.97
C ALA A 104 -7.52 -2.87 -22.34
N SER A 105 -8.79 -3.21 -22.59
CA SER A 105 -9.95 -2.52 -22.00
C SER A 105 -10.63 -3.28 -20.87
N ASP A 106 -10.40 -4.58 -20.74
CA ASP A 106 -11.21 -5.46 -19.89
C ASP A 106 -10.35 -6.09 -18.79
N SER A 107 -10.74 -5.93 -17.53
CA SER A 107 -10.09 -6.56 -16.38
C SER A 107 -11.08 -7.32 -15.51
N LEU A 108 -10.63 -8.46 -14.98
CA LEU A 108 -11.38 -9.29 -14.05
C LEU A 108 -10.72 -9.18 -12.67
N THR A 109 -11.51 -8.90 -11.65
CA THR A 109 -11.04 -8.82 -10.27
C THR A 109 -11.76 -9.85 -9.43
N LEU A 110 -11.01 -10.71 -8.75
CA LEU A 110 -11.52 -11.67 -7.79
C LEU A 110 -11.10 -11.23 -6.39
N ASN A 111 -12.08 -10.97 -5.53
CA ASN A 111 -11.90 -10.57 -4.15
C ASN A 111 -12.47 -11.66 -3.23
N GLY A 112 -11.75 -12.05 -2.20
CA GLY A 112 -12.22 -12.93 -1.13
C GLY A 112 -11.90 -12.30 0.21
N SER A 113 -12.86 -12.27 1.12
CA SER A 113 -12.60 -11.89 2.51
C SER A 113 -13.20 -12.91 3.47
N ILE A 114 -12.43 -13.27 4.49
CA ILE A 114 -12.84 -14.16 5.56
C ILE A 114 -12.54 -13.41 6.86
N ALA A 115 -13.49 -13.35 7.76
CA ALA A 115 -13.31 -12.79 9.08
C ALA A 115 -13.92 -13.74 10.12
N THR A 116 -13.17 -14.01 11.17
CA THR A 116 -13.63 -14.72 12.36
C THR A 116 -13.50 -13.78 13.55
N GLN A 117 -14.55 -13.70 14.36
CA GLN A 117 -14.57 -12.90 15.57
C GLN A 117 -15.30 -13.70 16.64
N ASN A 118 -14.67 -13.88 17.80
CA ASN A 118 -15.25 -14.58 18.96
C ASN A 118 -15.93 -15.92 18.59
N GLY A 119 -15.25 -16.75 17.80
CA GLY A 119 -15.73 -18.07 17.40
C GLY A 119 -16.75 -18.10 16.25
N THR A 120 -17.31 -16.96 15.82
CA THR A 120 -18.19 -16.90 14.65
C THR A 120 -17.41 -16.41 13.43
N GLY A 121 -17.44 -17.21 12.36
CA GLY A 121 -16.75 -16.94 11.10
C GLY A 121 -17.71 -16.62 9.97
N GLY A 122 -17.37 -15.62 9.17
CA GLY A 122 -18.07 -15.27 7.93
C GLY A 122 -17.08 -15.06 6.79
N GLY A 123 -17.45 -15.53 5.61
CA GLY A 123 -16.68 -15.33 4.39
C GLY A 123 -17.54 -14.72 3.29
N ASN A 124 -16.92 -13.94 2.41
CA ASN A 124 -17.50 -13.56 1.14
C ASN A 124 -16.47 -13.67 0.03
N ILE A 125 -16.97 -13.94 -1.17
CA ILE A 125 -16.20 -13.92 -2.42
C ILE A 125 -16.97 -13.02 -3.37
N ASN A 126 -16.29 -12.11 -4.04
CA ASN A 126 -16.86 -11.22 -5.04
C ASN A 126 -15.99 -11.23 -6.30
N CYS A 127 -16.61 -11.53 -7.43
CA CYS A 127 -16.01 -11.43 -8.75
C CYS A 127 -16.55 -10.16 -9.43
N SER A 128 -15.68 -9.27 -9.91
CA SER A 128 -16.08 -8.11 -10.70
C SER A 128 -15.36 -8.08 -12.05
N TRP A 129 -16.13 -7.80 -13.09
CA TRP A 129 -15.67 -7.55 -14.44
C TRP A 129 -15.73 -6.04 -14.70
N LYS A 130 -14.60 -5.46 -15.04
CA LYS A 130 -14.43 -4.05 -15.36
C LYS A 130 -14.12 -3.90 -16.83
N LYS A 131 -14.86 -3.01 -17.50
CA LYS A 131 -14.71 -2.66 -18.91
C LYS A 131 -14.51 -1.16 -19.07
N VAL A 132 -13.39 -0.79 -19.68
CA VAL A 132 -13.09 0.58 -20.10
C VAL A 132 -13.84 0.86 -21.40
N VAL A 133 -14.96 1.56 -21.30
CA VAL A 133 -15.83 1.88 -22.45
C VAL A 133 -15.26 3.04 -23.28
N SER A 134 -14.55 3.97 -22.62
CA SER A 134 -13.95 5.14 -23.25
C SER A 134 -12.74 5.58 -22.42
N ALA A 135 -11.85 6.39 -23.00
CA ALA A 135 -10.76 7.04 -22.26
C ALA A 135 -11.26 7.85 -21.04
N LYS A 136 -12.54 8.23 -21.04
CA LYS A 136 -13.19 9.03 -19.99
C LYS A 136 -14.12 8.25 -19.07
N SER A 137 -14.42 6.98 -19.35
CA SER A 137 -15.46 6.22 -18.66
C SER A 137 -15.15 4.73 -18.56
N TRP A 138 -15.49 4.12 -17.43
CA TRP A 138 -15.45 2.67 -17.26
C TRP A 138 -16.69 2.19 -16.51
N LEU A 139 -17.07 0.94 -16.77
CA LEU A 139 -18.16 0.24 -16.11
C LEU A 139 -17.59 -1.01 -15.44
N GLU A 140 -18.09 -1.34 -14.27
CA GLU A 140 -17.73 -2.52 -13.52
C GLU A 140 -19.01 -3.21 -13.04
N GLY A 141 -19.18 -4.46 -13.39
CA GLY A 141 -20.25 -5.31 -12.90
C GLY A 141 -19.67 -6.43 -12.05
N GLY A 142 -20.24 -6.67 -10.89
CA GLY A 142 -19.77 -7.69 -9.96
C GLY A 142 -20.87 -8.49 -9.33
N ILE A 143 -20.54 -9.73 -9.00
CA ILE A 143 -21.37 -10.70 -8.33
C ILE A 143 -20.58 -11.23 -7.14
N GLY A 144 -21.20 -11.22 -5.97
CA GLY A 144 -20.63 -11.77 -4.74
C GLY A 144 -21.54 -12.77 -4.07
N ALA A 145 -20.93 -13.72 -3.36
CA ALA A 145 -21.58 -14.76 -2.58
C ALA A 145 -20.91 -14.86 -1.20
N GLY A 146 -21.69 -15.17 -0.17
CA GLY A 146 -21.22 -15.29 1.22
C GLY A 146 -22.40 -15.30 2.17
N ASN A 147 -22.80 -14.13 2.66
CA ASN A 147 -24.01 -13.93 3.46
C ASN A 147 -25.19 -13.48 2.57
N GLY A 148 -25.53 -14.29 1.58
CA GLY A 148 -26.45 -13.96 0.49
C GLY A 148 -25.75 -13.57 -0.83
N LEU A 149 -26.55 -13.38 -1.87
CA LEU A 149 -26.08 -12.96 -3.20
C LEU A 149 -26.00 -11.43 -3.24
N VAL A 150 -24.90 -10.89 -3.75
CA VAL A 150 -24.71 -9.44 -3.92
C VAL A 150 -24.45 -9.14 -5.38
N LEU A 151 -25.24 -8.26 -5.97
CA LEU A 151 -24.99 -7.73 -7.32
C LEU A 151 -24.54 -6.28 -7.20
N ASN A 152 -23.38 -5.95 -7.77
CA ASN A 152 -22.81 -4.62 -7.74
C ASN A 152 -22.61 -4.11 -9.16
N LEU A 153 -23.10 -2.91 -9.45
CA LEU A 153 -22.84 -2.21 -10.69
C LEU A 153 -22.21 -0.87 -10.36
N LYS A 154 -21.06 -0.55 -10.96
CA LYS A 154 -20.33 0.68 -10.73
C LYS A 154 -19.94 1.32 -12.05
N GLY A 155 -20.36 2.55 -12.26
CA GLY A 155 -19.97 3.37 -13.39
C GLY A 155 -19.10 4.53 -12.94
N PHE A 156 -18.02 4.79 -13.68
CA PHE A 156 -17.18 5.97 -13.52
C PHE A 156 -17.22 6.78 -14.80
N ARG A 157 -17.26 8.11 -14.66
CA ARG A 157 -17.14 9.03 -15.78
C ARG A 157 -16.45 10.32 -15.36
N THR A 158 -15.48 10.75 -16.16
CA THR A 158 -14.97 12.12 -16.10
C THR A 158 -15.99 13.08 -16.72
N LEU A 159 -16.48 14.02 -15.92
CA LEU A 159 -17.52 14.99 -16.31
C LEU A 159 -16.89 16.25 -16.91
N SER A 160 -15.76 16.68 -16.37
CA SER A 160 -15.00 17.84 -16.79
C SER A 160 -13.49 17.59 -16.58
N LYS A 161 -12.63 18.51 -17.02
CA LYS A 161 -11.17 18.46 -16.76
C LYS A 161 -10.85 18.37 -15.27
N TYR A 162 -11.70 18.96 -14.43
CA TYR A 162 -11.50 19.05 -12.98
C TYR A 162 -12.52 18.25 -12.17
N SER A 163 -13.43 17.50 -12.81
CA SER A 163 -14.51 16.81 -12.11
C SER A 163 -14.74 15.41 -12.65
N PHE A 164 -14.93 14.46 -11.76
CA PHE A 164 -15.36 13.11 -12.10
C PHE A 164 -16.45 12.64 -11.16
N GLY A 165 -17.27 11.72 -11.65
CA GLY A 165 -18.35 11.12 -10.89
C GLY A 165 -18.26 9.60 -10.94
N THR A 166 -18.68 8.97 -9.84
CA THR A 166 -19.00 7.54 -9.82
C THR A 166 -20.40 7.33 -9.34
N LEU A 167 -21.11 6.42 -10.00
CA LEU A 167 -22.40 5.90 -9.60
C LEU A 167 -22.22 4.42 -9.31
N GLN A 168 -22.60 3.96 -8.13
CA GLN A 168 -22.59 2.57 -7.73
C GLN A 168 -23.99 2.17 -7.26
N THR A 169 -24.48 1.04 -7.73
CA THR A 169 -25.75 0.43 -7.32
C THR A 169 -25.45 -0.97 -6.84
N SER A 170 -25.93 -1.32 -5.65
CA SER A 170 -25.73 -2.63 -5.04
C SER A 170 -27.07 -3.24 -4.64
N PHE A 171 -27.28 -4.51 -4.94
CA PHE A 171 -28.45 -5.26 -4.51
C PHE A 171 -27.99 -6.43 -3.64
N HIS A 172 -28.40 -6.42 -2.38
CA HIS A 172 -28.15 -7.52 -1.45
C HIS A 172 -29.42 -8.37 -1.35
N PHE A 173 -29.33 -9.61 -1.82
CA PHE A 173 -30.40 -10.59 -1.74
C PHE A 173 -30.16 -11.48 -0.51
N MET A 174 -30.95 -11.24 0.53
CA MET A 174 -31.05 -12.12 1.71
C MET A 174 -32.31 -12.98 1.58
N GLU A 175 -32.42 -14.06 2.37
CA GLU A 175 -33.44 -15.12 2.23
C GLU A 175 -34.90 -14.62 2.15
N SER A 176 -35.21 -13.43 2.68
CA SER A 176 -36.57 -12.86 2.66
C SER A 176 -36.63 -11.37 2.29
N THR A 177 -35.50 -10.71 2.02
CA THR A 177 -35.50 -9.25 1.76
C THR A 177 -34.41 -8.87 0.78
N VAL A 178 -34.77 -8.01 -0.17
CA VAL A 178 -33.82 -7.35 -1.07
C VAL A 178 -33.53 -5.97 -0.51
N SER A 179 -32.27 -5.72 -0.16
CA SER A 179 -31.82 -4.40 0.27
C SER A 179 -31.11 -3.70 -0.89
N PRO A 180 -31.77 -2.76 -1.59
CA PRO A 180 -31.12 -1.93 -2.60
C PRO A 180 -30.25 -0.87 -1.92
N GLY A 181 -29.09 -0.61 -2.54
CA GLY A 181 -28.16 0.44 -2.18
C GLY A 181 -27.77 1.25 -3.40
N LEU A 182 -27.67 2.56 -3.22
CA LEU A 182 -27.25 3.53 -4.24
C LEU A 182 -26.16 4.42 -3.62
N GLU A 183 -25.00 4.50 -4.26
CA GLU A 183 -23.91 5.37 -3.86
C GLU A 183 -23.49 6.24 -5.04
N LEU A 184 -23.67 7.55 -4.88
CA LEU A 184 -23.27 8.58 -5.83
C LEU A 184 -22.09 9.35 -5.23
N MET A 185 -20.96 9.40 -5.93
CA MET A 185 -19.82 10.23 -5.53
C MET A 185 -19.47 11.21 -6.65
N LEU A 186 -19.37 12.47 -6.30
CA LEU A 186 -18.88 13.54 -7.15
C LEU A 186 -17.58 14.09 -6.55
N ALA A 187 -16.52 14.08 -7.34
CA ALA A 187 -15.24 14.64 -6.96
C ALA A 187 -14.90 15.82 -7.87
N ARG A 188 -14.36 16.89 -7.29
CA ARG A 188 -13.94 18.08 -8.01
C ARG A 188 -12.62 18.61 -7.46
N GLN A 189 -11.66 18.86 -8.35
CA GLN A 189 -10.46 19.61 -8.02
C GLN A 189 -10.84 21.08 -7.85
N LEU A 190 -10.74 21.58 -6.62
CA LEU A 190 -11.10 22.95 -6.23
C LEU A 190 -9.92 23.91 -6.42
N ALA A 191 -8.70 23.42 -6.17
CA ALA A 191 -7.44 24.14 -6.38
C ALA A 191 -6.36 23.16 -6.86
N ARG A 192 -5.17 23.66 -7.24
CA ARG A 192 -4.06 22.81 -7.74
C ARG A 192 -3.78 21.61 -6.83
N ASN A 193 -3.82 21.84 -5.51
CA ASN A 193 -3.49 20.86 -4.49
C ASN A 193 -4.69 20.47 -3.62
N THR A 194 -5.92 20.85 -3.99
CA THR A 194 -7.12 20.61 -3.18
C THR A 194 -8.22 19.95 -4.01
N ALA A 195 -8.72 18.83 -3.53
CA ALA A 195 -9.86 18.12 -4.11
C ALA A 195 -10.99 18.02 -3.07
N GLY A 196 -12.21 18.30 -3.52
CA GLY A 196 -13.44 18.07 -2.77
C GLY A 196 -14.15 16.81 -3.26
N TYR A 197 -14.75 16.07 -2.34
CA TYR A 197 -15.53 14.86 -2.59
C TYR A 197 -16.88 15.01 -1.90
N LEU A 198 -17.95 14.70 -2.62
CA LEU A 198 -19.31 14.61 -2.10
C LEU A 198 -19.84 13.22 -2.42
N THR A 199 -20.10 12.42 -1.39
CA THR A 199 -20.63 11.07 -1.51
C THR A 199 -22.01 11.01 -0.88
N VAL A 200 -23.03 10.67 -1.65
CA VAL A 200 -24.40 10.44 -1.20
C VAL A 200 -24.67 8.95 -1.27
N LYS A 201 -24.98 8.36 -0.13
CA LYS A 201 -25.39 6.96 0.03
C LYS A 201 -26.88 6.92 0.33
N GLY A 202 -27.62 6.12 -0.41
CA GLY A 202 -29.04 5.81 -0.22
C GLY A 202 -29.26 4.31 -0.17
N GLY A 203 -30.29 3.86 0.54
CA GLY A 203 -30.58 2.45 0.77
C GLY A 203 -30.81 2.17 2.25
N SER A 204 -30.34 1.01 2.74
CA SER A 204 -30.47 0.62 4.14
C SER A 204 -29.71 1.53 5.12
N SER A 205 -28.66 2.22 4.66
CA SER A 205 -27.92 3.22 5.45
C SER A 205 -27.70 4.51 4.66
N SER A 206 -28.69 5.40 4.70
CA SER A 206 -28.62 6.70 4.04
C SER A 206 -27.66 7.64 4.76
N SER A 207 -26.69 8.19 4.03
CA SER A 207 -25.76 9.19 4.55
C SER A 207 -25.16 10.07 3.46
N VAL A 208 -24.81 11.29 3.81
CA VAL A 208 -24.11 12.26 2.97
C VAL A 208 -22.74 12.51 3.60
N ASN A 209 -21.68 12.27 2.86
CA ASN A 209 -20.30 12.51 3.26
C ASN A 209 -19.67 13.57 2.37
N THR A 210 -19.19 14.66 2.98
CA THR A 210 -18.46 15.73 2.31
C THR A 210 -17.04 15.74 2.82
N MET A 211 -16.05 15.61 1.93
CA MET A 211 -14.63 15.55 2.30
C MET A 211 -13.80 16.51 1.45
N ILE A 212 -12.84 17.16 2.08
CA ILE A 212 -11.82 17.99 1.44
C ILE A 212 -10.46 17.36 1.71
N VAL A 213 -9.72 17.11 0.64
CA VAL A 213 -8.36 16.58 0.65
C VAL A 213 -7.43 17.65 0.10
N HIS A 214 -6.42 18.00 0.87
CA HIS A 214 -5.36 18.91 0.47
C HIS A 214 -4.01 18.20 0.54
N ASP A 215 -3.36 17.99 -0.61
CA ASP A 215 -2.08 17.29 -0.69
C ASP A 215 -0.96 18.25 -1.08
N THR A 216 0.09 18.26 -0.28
CA THR A 216 1.30 19.05 -0.49
C THR A 216 2.51 18.14 -0.49
N GLU A 217 3.66 18.66 -0.92
CA GLU A 217 4.92 17.91 -0.89
C GLU A 217 5.27 17.46 0.54
N LYS A 218 5.03 18.32 1.53
CA LYS A 218 5.41 18.08 2.94
C LYS A 218 4.32 17.41 3.77
N GLY A 219 3.07 17.45 3.34
CA GLY A 219 1.97 16.93 4.15
C GLY A 219 0.68 16.70 3.38
N HIS A 220 -0.16 15.87 3.96
CA HIS A 220 -1.44 15.45 3.43
C HIS A 220 -2.52 15.72 4.49
N PHE A 221 -3.45 16.61 4.16
CA PHE A 221 -4.54 17.01 5.04
C PHE A 221 -5.87 16.49 4.49
N VAL A 222 -6.69 15.96 5.37
CA VAL A 222 -8.03 15.47 5.05
C VAL A 222 -8.98 15.95 6.12
N ALA A 223 -10.05 16.64 5.71
CA ALA A 223 -11.17 16.99 6.58
C ALA A 223 -12.45 16.47 5.96
N GLY A 224 -13.37 15.95 6.77
CA GLY A 224 -14.62 15.40 6.26
C GLY A 224 -15.75 15.41 7.29
N LEU A 225 -16.96 15.59 6.79
CA LEU A 225 -18.21 15.60 7.53
C LEU A 225 -19.14 14.54 6.92
N GLN A 226 -19.54 13.56 7.71
CA GLN A 226 -20.56 12.60 7.36
C GLN A 226 -21.80 12.83 8.20
N PHE A 227 -22.94 13.05 7.53
CA PHE A 227 -24.26 13.14 8.12
C PHE A 227 -25.05 11.90 7.69
N GLY A 228 -25.45 11.08 8.65
CA GLY A 228 -26.23 9.86 8.39
C GLY A 228 -27.07 9.50 9.60
N ILE A 229 -28.24 8.90 9.36
CA ILE A 229 -29.24 8.60 10.39
C ILE A 229 -28.64 7.71 11.49
N GLN A 230 -27.83 6.73 11.12
CA GLN A 230 -27.20 5.81 12.08
C GLN A 230 -25.81 6.26 12.54
N ARG A 231 -25.08 7.05 11.74
CA ARG A 231 -23.71 7.48 12.05
C ARG A 231 -23.45 8.86 11.44
N SER A 232 -23.41 9.88 12.29
CA SER A 232 -22.92 11.20 11.92
C SER A 232 -21.60 11.49 12.64
N PHE A 233 -20.59 11.92 11.90
CA PHE A 233 -19.29 12.25 12.44
C PHE A 233 -18.55 13.29 11.60
N PHE A 234 -17.63 13.97 12.25
CA PHE A 234 -16.61 14.83 11.71
C PHE A 234 -15.25 14.15 11.83
N THR A 235 -14.39 14.30 10.82
CA THR A 235 -13.03 13.77 10.80
C THR A 235 -12.05 14.84 10.33
N ILE A 236 -10.93 14.97 11.04
CA ILE A 236 -9.75 15.71 10.60
C ILE A 236 -8.55 14.76 10.67
N SER A 237 -7.72 14.74 9.64
CA SER A 237 -6.50 13.94 9.59
C SER A 237 -5.39 14.76 8.93
N TYR A 238 -4.22 14.74 9.54
CA TYR A 238 -3.01 15.36 9.01
C TYR A 238 -1.87 14.34 9.02
N THR A 239 -1.28 14.10 7.86
CA THR A 239 -0.11 13.24 7.69
C THR A 239 1.07 14.07 7.21
N ARG A 240 2.11 14.21 8.03
CA ARG A 240 3.35 14.88 7.66
C ARG A 240 4.33 13.87 7.07
N LYS A 241 4.85 14.16 5.88
CA LYS A 241 5.92 13.40 5.22
C LYS A 241 7.26 13.94 5.75
N LEU A 242 8.09 13.06 6.31
CA LEU A 242 9.43 13.37 6.81
C LEU A 242 10.47 13.06 5.71
N GLU A 243 11.63 13.72 5.76
CA GLU A 243 12.70 13.53 4.77
C GLU A 243 13.32 12.12 4.81
N ASP A 244 13.39 11.52 6.00
CA ASP A 244 13.94 10.16 6.23
C ASP A 244 12.93 9.03 5.91
N GLU A 245 12.19 9.19 4.81
CA GLU A 245 11.11 8.30 4.35
C GLU A 245 10.05 7.93 5.43
N GLY A 246 9.97 8.74 6.49
CA GLY A 246 9.03 8.61 7.60
C GLY A 246 7.72 9.35 7.33
N ARG A 247 6.65 8.92 8.01
CA ARG A 247 5.35 9.61 7.99
C ARG A 247 4.81 9.67 9.41
N LEU A 248 4.40 10.86 9.83
CA LEU A 248 3.68 11.08 11.09
C LEU A 248 2.22 11.34 10.75
N LYS A 249 1.31 10.60 11.38
CA LYS A 249 -0.13 10.74 11.18
C LYS A 249 -0.78 11.13 12.50
N GLY A 250 -1.63 12.15 12.46
CA GLY A 250 -2.55 12.49 13.53
C GLY A 250 -3.94 12.67 12.97
N SER A 251 -4.95 12.06 13.57
CA SER A 251 -6.35 12.21 13.17
C SER A 251 -7.30 12.21 14.34
N ILE A 252 -8.31 13.04 14.25
CA ILE A 252 -9.39 13.18 15.23
C ILE A 252 -10.70 12.88 14.49
N LYS A 253 -11.50 12.00 15.05
CA LYS A 253 -12.84 11.66 14.59
C LYS A 253 -13.81 11.92 15.73
N PHE A 254 -14.73 12.85 15.54
CA PHE A 254 -15.74 13.20 16.52
C PHE A 254 -17.12 12.90 15.96
N GLY A 255 -17.89 12.03 16.58
CA GLY A 255 -19.23 11.68 16.14
C GLY A 255 -20.24 11.63 17.27
N LEU A 256 -21.51 11.42 16.90
CA LEU A 256 -22.60 11.30 17.88
C LEU A 256 -22.37 10.18 18.91
N PHE A 257 -21.63 9.15 18.52
CA PHE A 257 -21.35 7.97 19.33
C PHE A 257 -19.93 7.96 19.92
N GLY A 258 -19.30 9.14 20.04
CA GLY A 258 -18.01 9.26 20.70
C GLY A 258 -16.93 9.97 19.90
N ALA A 259 -15.77 10.09 20.53
CA ALA A 259 -14.58 10.70 19.95
C ALA A 259 -13.46 9.67 19.86
N ILE A 260 -12.70 9.69 18.76
CA ILE A 260 -11.54 8.85 18.53
C ILE A 260 -10.37 9.75 18.11
N VAL A 261 -9.27 9.66 18.83
CA VAL A 261 -7.99 10.30 18.52
C VAL A 261 -7.02 9.20 18.11
N GLU A 262 -6.43 9.32 16.93
CA GLU A 262 -5.41 8.42 16.43
C GLU A 262 -4.13 9.24 16.19
N TYR A 263 -3.01 8.77 16.72
CA TYR A 263 -1.69 9.31 16.39
C TYR A 263 -0.72 8.17 16.17
N GLY A 264 0.18 8.32 15.20
CA GLY A 264 1.09 7.24 14.85
C GLY A 264 2.21 7.67 13.93
N CYS A 265 3.17 6.78 13.81
CA CYS A 265 4.31 6.93 12.92
C CYS A 265 4.42 5.71 12.00
N GLN A 266 4.91 5.95 10.80
CA GLN A 266 5.26 4.91 9.84
C GLN A 266 6.64 5.21 9.29
N LYS A 267 7.47 4.18 9.16
CA LYS A 267 8.80 4.28 8.56
C LYS A 267 8.97 3.22 7.48
N LYS A 268 9.55 3.63 6.37
CA LYS A 268 9.99 2.71 5.32
C LYS A 268 11.32 2.09 5.77
N VAL A 269 11.36 0.76 5.81
CA VAL A 269 12.51 -0.02 6.31
C VAL A 269 13.31 -0.59 5.14
N SER A 270 12.64 -0.89 4.03
CA SER A 270 13.26 -1.40 2.80
C SER A 270 12.52 -0.85 1.58
N LYS A 271 13.06 -1.05 0.37
CA LYS A 271 12.45 -0.61 -0.89
C LYS A 271 10.96 -0.94 -0.98
N ASN A 272 10.57 -2.13 -0.51
CA ASN A 272 9.20 -2.64 -0.58
C ASN A 272 8.59 -2.91 0.80
N SER A 273 9.19 -2.47 1.91
CA SER A 273 8.67 -2.77 3.25
C SER A 273 8.52 -1.51 4.10
N THR A 274 7.37 -1.33 4.71
CA THR A 274 7.07 -0.24 5.64
C THR A 274 6.51 -0.81 6.93
N VAL A 275 6.94 -0.24 8.05
CA VAL A 275 6.48 -0.60 9.40
C VAL A 275 5.88 0.64 10.02
N GLY A 276 4.77 0.51 10.74
CA GLY A 276 4.16 1.62 11.46
C GLY A 276 3.50 1.16 12.74
N ALA A 277 3.41 2.10 13.68
CA ALA A 277 2.71 1.94 14.94
C ALA A 277 1.80 3.17 15.11
N ALA A 278 0.56 2.95 15.52
CA ALA A 278 -0.39 4.00 15.81
C ALA A 278 -1.18 3.67 17.07
N MET A 279 -1.36 4.65 17.92
CA MET A 279 -2.25 4.57 19.07
C MET A 279 -3.61 5.14 18.69
N ILE A 280 -4.66 4.41 19.04
CA ILE A 280 -6.06 4.80 18.89
C ILE A 280 -6.65 4.92 20.29
N LEU A 281 -7.13 6.11 20.63
CA LEU A 281 -7.78 6.45 21.88
C LEU A 281 -9.22 6.80 21.55
N GLY A 282 -10.20 6.07 22.07
CA GLY A 282 -11.59 6.36 21.80
C GLY A 282 -12.47 6.29 23.04
N VAL A 283 -13.50 7.13 23.09
CA VAL A 283 -14.59 7.02 24.06
C VAL A 283 -15.85 6.66 23.28
N PRO A 284 -16.48 5.50 23.49
CA PRO A 284 -16.21 4.43 24.48
C PRO A 284 -15.29 3.30 23.96
N SER A 285 -14.47 3.53 22.92
CA SER A 285 -13.71 2.47 22.23
C SER A 285 -12.38 2.07 22.91
N GLY A 286 -12.07 2.61 24.08
CA GLY A 286 -10.86 2.30 24.85
C GLY A 286 -9.54 2.71 24.20
N VAL A 287 -8.47 2.00 24.55
CA VAL A 287 -7.10 2.21 24.06
C VAL A 287 -6.66 1.02 23.22
N THR A 288 -6.28 1.26 21.96
CA THR A 288 -5.79 0.22 21.06
C THR A 288 -4.47 0.63 20.41
N LEU A 289 -3.45 -0.23 20.51
CA LEU A 289 -2.20 -0.12 19.78
C LEU A 289 -2.31 -0.87 18.45
N LYS A 290 -2.12 -0.16 17.35
CA LYS A 290 -2.17 -0.72 15.99
C LYS A 290 -0.77 -0.81 15.40
N LEU A 291 -0.26 -2.03 15.27
CA LEU A 291 0.97 -2.31 14.53
C LEU A 291 0.63 -2.66 13.08
N LYS A 292 1.34 -2.05 12.13
CA LYS A 292 1.13 -2.25 10.69
C LYS A 292 2.44 -2.57 10.01
N ILE A 293 2.48 -3.67 9.27
CA ILE A 293 3.62 -4.04 8.43
C ILE A 293 3.09 -4.21 7.01
N THR A 294 3.56 -3.38 6.08
CA THR A 294 3.24 -3.55 4.66
C THR A 294 4.50 -3.98 3.92
N ARG A 295 4.47 -5.16 3.31
CA ARG A 295 5.54 -5.71 2.48
C ARG A 295 5.01 -6.01 1.08
N ALA A 296 5.57 -5.33 0.08
CA ALA A 296 5.09 -5.34 -1.30
C ALA A 296 3.58 -5.10 -1.36
N ASN A 297 2.80 -6.09 -1.80
CA ASN A 297 1.34 -6.01 -1.93
C ASN A 297 0.57 -6.63 -0.75
N GLN A 298 1.27 -7.03 0.31
CA GLN A 298 0.66 -7.61 1.51
C GLN A 298 0.75 -6.64 2.69
N THR A 299 -0.35 -6.47 3.42
CA THR A 299 -0.41 -5.69 4.66
C THR A 299 -0.82 -6.58 5.82
N PHE A 300 -0.01 -6.61 6.85
CA PHE A 300 -0.29 -7.26 8.13
C PHE A 300 -0.64 -6.18 9.16
N LEU A 301 -1.74 -6.37 9.87
CA LEU A 301 -2.29 -5.42 10.81
C LEU A 301 -2.59 -6.13 12.13
N PHE A 302 -2.01 -5.65 13.22
CA PHE A 302 -2.19 -6.21 14.55
C PHE A 302 -2.75 -5.11 15.46
N PRO A 303 -4.09 -4.96 15.55
CA PRO A 303 -4.71 -4.12 16.56
C PRO A 303 -4.71 -4.88 17.89
N ILE A 304 -3.98 -4.35 18.87
CA ILE A 304 -3.85 -4.87 20.22
C ILE A 304 -4.69 -3.96 21.11
N MET A 305 -5.82 -4.46 21.60
CA MET A 305 -6.67 -3.76 22.57
C MET A 305 -5.98 -3.81 23.94
N LEU A 306 -5.65 -2.66 24.48
CA LEU A 306 -4.92 -2.54 25.76
C LEU A 306 -5.86 -2.25 26.92
N SER A 307 -6.95 -1.54 26.70
CA SER A 307 -7.97 -1.28 27.72
C SER A 307 -9.30 -0.93 27.05
N GLU A 308 -10.41 -1.28 27.68
CA GLU A 308 -11.76 -0.92 27.25
C GLU A 308 -12.09 0.51 27.66
N GLU A 309 -11.51 0.98 28.77
CA GLU A 309 -11.59 2.35 29.23
C GLU A 309 -10.34 3.18 28.86
N LEU A 310 -10.43 4.50 28.98
CA LEU A 310 -9.28 5.38 28.79
C LEU A 310 -8.39 5.38 30.03
N ILE A 311 -7.50 4.39 30.11
CA ILE A 311 -6.53 4.27 31.20
C ILE A 311 -5.20 4.93 30.80
N PRO A 312 -4.71 5.95 31.54
CA PRO A 312 -3.46 6.65 31.20
C PRO A 312 -2.23 5.74 31.14
N SER A 313 -2.17 4.69 31.96
CA SER A 313 -1.08 3.70 31.94
C SER A 313 -1.05 2.95 30.61
N ALA A 314 -2.19 2.48 30.11
CA ALA A 314 -2.30 1.81 28.81
C ALA A 314 -1.84 2.73 27.65
N VAL A 315 -2.15 4.03 27.73
CA VAL A 315 -1.65 5.02 26.74
C VAL A 315 -0.14 5.18 26.83
N PHE A 316 0.42 5.29 28.04
CA PHE A 316 1.85 5.45 28.25
C PHE A 316 2.64 4.23 27.76
N TYR A 317 2.26 3.02 28.18
CA TYR A 317 2.95 1.81 27.76
C TYR A 317 2.70 1.48 26.28
N GLY A 318 1.49 1.72 25.77
CA GLY A 318 1.15 1.57 24.35
C GLY A 318 1.96 2.51 23.44
N THR A 319 2.43 3.66 23.93
CA THR A 319 3.32 4.56 23.18
C THR A 319 4.79 4.24 23.37
N ALA A 320 5.23 4.01 24.61
CA ALA A 320 6.64 3.80 24.91
C ALA A 320 7.14 2.45 24.38
N ALA A 321 6.36 1.38 24.51
CA ALA A 321 6.80 0.03 24.16
C ALA A 321 7.10 -0.14 22.65
N PRO A 322 6.29 0.35 21.70
CA PRO A 322 6.63 0.28 20.27
C PRO A 322 7.88 1.10 19.91
N ILE A 323 8.10 2.24 20.58
CA ILE A 323 9.28 3.09 20.33
C ILE A 323 10.55 2.39 20.81
N LEU A 324 10.53 1.86 22.04
CA LEU A 324 11.64 1.09 22.59
C LEU A 324 11.88 -0.19 21.79
N GLY A 325 10.80 -0.91 21.45
CA GLY A 325 10.85 -2.11 20.61
C GLY A 325 11.45 -1.82 19.24
N TRP A 326 11.10 -0.69 18.61
CA TRP A 326 11.72 -0.26 17.36
C TRP A 326 13.21 0.03 17.53
N PHE A 327 13.62 0.71 18.61
CA PHE A 327 15.03 0.99 18.87
C PHE A 327 15.84 -0.30 19.05
N ILE A 328 15.31 -1.26 19.83
CA ILE A 328 15.93 -2.57 20.05
C ILE A 328 16.03 -3.34 18.74
N LEU A 329 14.94 -3.43 17.96
CA LEU A 329 14.93 -4.10 16.65
C LEU A 329 15.91 -3.45 15.68
N LYS A 330 16.01 -2.12 15.72
CA LYS A 330 16.92 -1.38 14.86
C LYS A 330 18.38 -1.74 15.15
N VAL A 331 18.79 -1.64 16.41
CA VAL A 331 20.18 -1.89 16.83
C VAL A 331 20.56 -3.36 16.73
N LEU A 332 19.68 -4.28 17.13
CA LEU A 332 20.01 -5.70 17.20
C LEU A 332 19.87 -6.44 15.87
N TYR A 333 18.95 -6.01 14.99
CA TYR A 333 18.63 -6.78 13.78
C TYR A 333 18.78 -5.97 12.48
N ILE A 334 18.19 -4.77 12.40
CA ILE A 334 18.11 -4.01 11.14
C ILE A 334 19.49 -3.46 10.73
N ASP A 335 20.16 -2.76 11.63
CA ASP A 335 21.47 -2.16 11.37
C ASP A 335 22.53 -3.22 11.01
N PRO A 336 22.71 -4.33 11.78
CA PRO A 336 23.68 -5.36 11.41
C PRO A 336 23.30 -6.11 10.13
N TYR A 337 22.01 -6.26 9.82
CA TYR A 337 21.58 -6.84 8.55
C TYR A 337 21.97 -5.94 7.36
N HIS A 338 21.74 -4.63 7.47
CA HIS A 338 22.13 -3.67 6.45
C HIS A 338 23.65 -3.59 6.27
N GLU A 339 24.43 -3.65 7.35
CA GLU A 339 25.89 -3.70 7.27
C GLU A 339 26.36 -4.98 6.57
N ARG A 340 25.77 -6.13 6.89
CA ARG A 340 26.07 -7.40 6.20
C ARG A 340 25.71 -7.35 4.71
N GLN A 341 24.59 -6.72 4.34
CA GLN A 341 24.23 -6.52 2.94
C GLN A 341 25.23 -5.61 2.21
N LYS A 342 25.54 -4.45 2.79
CA LYS A 342 26.55 -3.52 2.24
C LYS A 342 27.89 -4.22 2.07
N ARG A 343 28.32 -4.99 3.07
CA ARG A 343 29.56 -5.76 3.01
C ARG A 343 29.54 -6.77 1.87
N ARG A 344 28.47 -7.56 1.72
CA ARG A 344 28.31 -8.50 0.60
C ARG A 344 28.31 -7.81 -0.75
N GLU A 345 27.68 -6.66 -0.89
CA GLU A 345 27.69 -5.87 -2.13
C GLU A 345 29.11 -5.37 -2.44
N THR A 346 29.83 -4.86 -1.44
CA THR A 346 31.21 -4.43 -1.62
C THR A 346 32.16 -5.59 -1.93
N GLU A 347 31.95 -6.77 -1.35
CA GLU A 347 32.72 -7.99 -1.63
C GLU A 347 32.47 -8.45 -3.07
N LYS A 348 31.22 -8.51 -3.52
CA LYS A 348 30.86 -8.82 -4.92
C LYS A 348 31.47 -7.81 -5.90
N LEU A 349 31.43 -6.51 -5.58
CA LEU A 349 32.07 -5.47 -6.40
C LEU A 349 33.58 -5.65 -6.48
N LYS A 350 34.24 -6.05 -5.38
CA LYS A 350 35.68 -6.35 -5.36
C LYS A 350 36.01 -7.57 -6.19
N GLU A 351 35.24 -8.66 -6.07
CA GLU A 351 35.41 -9.88 -6.87
C GLU A 351 35.22 -9.60 -8.36
N ALA A 352 34.17 -8.88 -8.73
CA ALA A 352 33.92 -8.47 -10.13
C ALA A 352 35.04 -7.59 -10.68
N ASN A 353 35.52 -6.61 -9.90
CA ASN A 353 36.65 -5.77 -10.32
C ASN A 353 37.96 -6.56 -10.45
N ALA A 354 38.22 -7.52 -9.55
CA ALA A 354 39.39 -8.38 -9.62
C ALA A 354 39.36 -9.27 -10.87
N GLN A 355 38.20 -9.87 -11.20
CA GLN A 355 37.99 -10.63 -12.43
C GLN A 355 38.22 -9.76 -13.67
N ARG A 356 37.66 -8.55 -13.72
CA ARG A 356 37.87 -7.59 -14.81
C ARG A 356 39.34 -7.22 -15.02
N ILE A 357 40.10 -7.01 -13.93
CA ILE A 357 41.54 -6.71 -14.03
C ILE A 357 42.31 -7.93 -14.57
N ALA A 358 41.94 -9.15 -14.16
CA ALA A 358 42.57 -10.37 -14.64
C ALA A 358 42.31 -10.62 -16.13
N GLU A 359 41.08 -10.38 -16.60
CA GLU A 359 40.72 -10.45 -18.03
C GLU A 359 41.48 -9.43 -18.86
N ARG A 360 41.49 -8.15 -18.44
CA ARG A 360 42.26 -7.10 -19.13
C ARG A 360 43.75 -7.41 -19.21
N ARG A 361 44.32 -8.04 -18.16
CA ARG A 361 45.73 -8.48 -18.19
C ARG A 361 45.95 -9.58 -19.23
N LYS A 362 45.03 -10.53 -19.35
CA LYS A 362 45.10 -11.58 -20.39
C LYS A 362 44.97 -10.98 -21.80
N GLU A 363 44.02 -10.08 -22.01
CA GLU A 363 43.84 -9.38 -23.29
C GLU A 363 45.08 -8.57 -23.67
N ALA A 364 45.67 -7.83 -22.73
CA ALA A 364 46.90 -7.07 -22.98
C ALA A 364 48.08 -7.99 -23.32
N LEU A 365 48.23 -9.13 -22.65
CA LEU A 365 49.27 -10.12 -22.96
C LEU A 365 49.07 -10.73 -24.36
N ILE A 366 47.84 -11.06 -24.73
CA ILE A 366 47.51 -11.57 -26.06
C ILE A 366 47.78 -10.51 -27.13
N ALA A 367 47.43 -9.24 -26.89
CA ALA A 367 47.70 -8.16 -27.82
C ALA A 367 49.20 -7.94 -28.03
N VAL A 368 50.02 -8.05 -26.98
CA VAL A 368 51.49 -7.98 -27.10
C VAL A 368 52.03 -9.16 -27.92
N ILE A 369 51.52 -10.38 -27.72
CA ILE A 369 51.92 -11.57 -28.47
C ILE A 369 51.52 -11.50 -29.96
N ILE A 370 50.39 -10.86 -30.28
CA ILE A 370 49.95 -10.67 -31.67
C ILE A 370 50.77 -9.58 -32.39
N LEU A 371 51.33 -8.63 -31.64
CA LEU A 371 52.14 -7.51 -32.17
C LEU A 371 53.65 -7.80 -32.23
N SER A 372 54.10 -8.90 -31.63
CA SER A 372 55.46 -9.47 -31.76
C SER A 372 55.49 -10.55 -32.83
#